data_AF-A0A849QI55-F1
#
_entry.id   AF-A0A849QI55-F1
#
_cell.length_a   1.000
_cell.length_b   1.000
_cell.length_c   1.000
_cell.angle_alpha   90.00
_cell.angle_beta   90.00
_cell.angle_gamma   90.00
#
_symmetry.space_group_name_H-M   'P 1'
#
loop_
_entity.id
_entity.type
_entity.pdbx_description
1 polymer ?
#
loop_
_entity_poly.entity_id
_entity_poly.type
_entity_poly.pdbx_seq_one_letter_code
_entity_poly.pdbx_strand_id
1 'polypeptide(L)'
;MKAKVDFCSEAVDSTDMVIFRYTPKTDVTSRYVVSCEIMENGNVLDRLDDVVFEGVSSTNPIEFWYPQSVGAEYKNEIRIKDEYGSSIHNSVMSMLRKHIDENENCVIK
;
A
#
# COMPACT_ATOMS: atom_id res chain seq x y z
N MET A 1 11.92 -21.95 -15.68
CA MET A 1 12.04 -20.62 -15.04
C MET A 1 10.65 -20.04 -14.94
N LYS A 2 10.15 -19.75 -13.73
CA LYS A 2 8.87 -19.01 -13.55
C LYS A 2 9.14 -17.56 -14.00
N ALA A 3 8.22 -16.96 -14.74
CA ALA A 3 8.37 -15.56 -15.12
C ALA A 3 8.41 -14.70 -13.84
N LYS A 4 9.30 -13.70 -13.81
CA LYS A 4 9.34 -12.73 -12.73
C LYS A 4 8.00 -11.97 -12.71
N VAL A 5 7.31 -12.00 -11.58
CA VAL A 5 6.08 -11.22 -11.39
C VAL A 5 6.48 -9.84 -10.88
N ASP A 6 6.14 -8.81 -11.65
CA ASP A 6 6.32 -7.42 -11.23
C ASP A 6 5.07 -6.94 -10.47
N PHE A 7 5.27 -6.08 -9.48
CA PHE A 7 4.18 -5.45 -8.73
C PHE A 7 4.05 -3.97 -9.08
N CYS A 8 2.81 -3.48 -9.15
CA CYS A 8 2.48 -2.07 -9.08
C CYS A 8 2.27 -1.70 -7.60
N SER A 9 2.76 -0.54 -7.18
CA SER A 9 2.58 -0.02 -5.82
C SER A 9 1.83 1.30 -5.91
N GLU A 10 0.72 1.40 -5.19
CA GLU A 10 -0.16 2.56 -5.22
C GLU A 10 -0.56 2.94 -3.80
N ALA A 11 -0.54 4.23 -3.48
CA ALA A 11 -1.14 4.79 -2.29
C ALA A 11 -2.40 5.55 -2.72
N VAL A 12 -3.56 5.14 -2.22
CA VAL A 12 -4.86 5.70 -2.59
C VAL A 12 -5.40 6.52 -1.42
N ASP A 13 -5.74 7.77 -1.72
CA ASP A 13 -6.49 8.64 -0.81
C ASP A 13 -7.97 8.32 -0.93
N SER A 14 -8.62 7.98 0.18
CA SER A 14 -10.07 7.93 0.28
C SER A 14 -10.56 9.07 1.17
N THR A 15 -11.87 9.22 1.33
CA THR A 15 -12.42 10.23 2.24
C THR A 15 -11.92 10.00 3.67
N ASP A 16 -11.89 8.73 4.11
CA ASP A 16 -11.65 8.34 5.51
C ASP A 16 -10.47 7.36 5.69
N MET A 17 -9.84 6.92 4.60
CA MET A 17 -8.84 5.84 4.63
C MET A 17 -7.64 6.17 3.74
N VAL A 18 -6.46 5.78 4.20
CA VAL A 18 -5.29 5.60 3.34
C VAL A 18 -5.15 4.13 3.02
N ILE A 19 -5.07 3.80 1.72
CA ILE A 19 -4.94 2.43 1.24
C ILE A 19 -3.60 2.28 0.54
N PHE A 20 -2.73 1.40 1.06
CA PHE A 20 -1.53 0.96 0.36
C PHE A 20 -1.85 -0.33 -0.40
N ARG A 21 -1.79 -0.28 -1.73
CA ARG A 21 -2.16 -1.37 -2.63
C ARG A 21 -0.95 -1.88 -3.40
N TYR A 22 -0.81 -3.20 -3.46
CA TYR A 22 0.23 -3.90 -4.21
C TYR A 22 -0.41 -4.92 -5.16
N THR A 23 -0.43 -4.56 -6.44
CA THR A 23 -1.10 -5.34 -7.49
C THR A 23 -0.06 -6.05 -8.34
N PRO A 24 0.00 -7.39 -8.35
CA PRO A 24 0.89 -8.09 -9.26
C PRO A 24 0.40 -7.95 -10.71
N LYS A 25 1.32 -7.78 -11.65
CA LYS A 25 1.03 -7.68 -13.09
C LYS A 25 0.85 -9.07 -13.71
N THR A 26 -0.06 -9.85 -13.16
CA THR A 26 -0.42 -11.19 -13.65
C THR A 26 -1.85 -11.56 -13.25
N ASP A 27 -2.54 -12.27 -14.13
CA ASP A 27 -3.87 -12.84 -13.84
C ASP A 27 -3.77 -14.18 -13.11
N VAL A 28 -2.57 -14.75 -13.00
CA VAL A 28 -2.34 -16.00 -12.27
C VAL A 28 -2.39 -15.73 -10.78
N THR A 29 -3.34 -16.38 -10.12
CA THR A 29 -3.43 -16.36 -8.66
C THR A 29 -2.25 -17.08 -8.03
N SER A 30 -1.64 -16.49 -6.99
CA SER A 30 -0.49 -17.07 -6.29
C SER A 30 -0.45 -16.71 -4.80
N ARG A 31 0.43 -17.41 -4.09
CA ARG A 31 0.77 -17.14 -2.69
C ARG A 31 2.01 -16.25 -2.62
N TYR A 32 1.98 -15.26 -1.72
CA TYR A 32 3.12 -14.41 -1.41
C TYR A 32 3.33 -14.30 0.09
N VAL A 33 4.57 -14.02 0.48
CA VAL A 33 4.95 -13.75 1.86
C VAL A 33 5.33 -12.27 1.97
N VAL A 34 4.72 -11.55 2.91
CA VAL A 34 4.82 -10.11 3.02
C VAL A 34 5.36 -9.73 4.39
N SER A 35 6.37 -8.86 4.39
CA SER A 35 6.78 -8.11 5.57
C SER A 35 6.57 -6.64 5.29
N CYS A 36 5.98 -5.89 6.22
CA CYS A 36 5.84 -4.46 6.09
C CYS A 36 5.87 -3.73 7.42
N GLU A 37 6.19 -2.44 7.36
CA GLU A 37 6.07 -1.50 8.46
C GLU A 37 5.29 -0.28 7.98
N ILE A 38 4.25 0.06 8.72
CA ILE A 38 3.39 1.22 8.47
C ILE A 38 3.66 2.23 9.55
N MET A 39 3.91 3.46 9.13
CA MET A 39 4.17 4.60 10.01
C MET A 39 3.15 5.71 9.77
N GLU A 40 2.77 6.39 10.84
CA GLU A 40 2.03 7.66 10.83
C GLU A 40 2.85 8.70 11.59
N ASN A 41 3.24 9.78 10.91
CA ASN A 41 4.08 10.85 11.45
C ASN A 41 5.37 10.32 12.12
N GLY A 42 5.96 9.28 11.54
CA GLY A 42 7.17 8.61 12.04
C GLY A 42 6.93 7.60 13.18
N ASN A 43 5.70 7.43 13.68
CA ASN A 43 5.38 6.41 14.67
C ASN A 43 4.89 5.14 13.97
N VAL A 44 5.37 3.97 14.40
CA VAL A 44 4.91 2.69 13.89
C VAL A 44 3.45 2.48 14.29
N LEU A 45 2.56 2.38 13.30
CA LEU A 45 1.17 1.99 13.47
C LEU A 45 1.02 0.47 13.48
N ASP A 46 1.72 -0.20 12.56
CA ASP A 46 1.57 -1.62 12.34
C ASP A 46 2.84 -2.21 11.73
N ARG A 47 3.08 -3.49 12.02
CA ARG A 47 4.21 -4.24 11.49
C ARG A 47 3.81 -5.68 11.25
N LEU A 48 3.99 -6.13 10.01
CA LEU A 48 3.85 -7.52 9.61
C LEU A 48 5.24 -8.11 9.33
N ASP A 49 5.49 -9.30 9.85
CA ASP A 49 6.73 -10.04 9.60
C ASP A 49 6.39 -11.40 8.98
N ASP A 50 6.84 -11.60 7.75
CA ASP A 50 6.63 -12.81 6.94
C ASP A 50 5.21 -13.42 7.00
N VAL A 51 4.18 -12.58 6.81
CA VAL A 51 2.77 -12.98 6.76
C VAL A 51 2.40 -13.51 5.37
N VAL A 52 1.64 -14.61 5.33
CA VAL A 52 1.21 -15.26 4.09
C VAL A 52 -0.08 -14.64 3.57
N PHE A 53 -0.05 -14.23 2.29
CA PHE A 53 -1.23 -13.83 1.53
C PHE A 53 -1.48 -14.87 0.43
N GLU A 54 -2.69 -15.42 0.38
CA GLU A 54 -3.12 -16.37 -0.65
C GLU A 54 -4.10 -15.72 -1.62
N GLY A 55 -4.25 -16.30 -2.80
CA GLY A 55 -5.25 -15.81 -3.73
C GLY A 55 -4.87 -14.53 -4.47
N VAL A 56 -3.62 -14.07 -4.39
CA VAL A 56 -3.22 -12.75 -4.87
C VAL A 56 -3.06 -12.73 -6.39
N SER A 57 -3.65 -11.73 -7.05
CA SER A 57 -3.65 -11.55 -8.51
C SER A 57 -3.90 -10.08 -8.90
N SER A 58 -3.92 -9.79 -10.20
CA SER A 58 -4.30 -8.47 -10.74
C SER A 58 -5.68 -7.98 -10.30
N THR A 59 -6.59 -8.89 -9.95
CA THR A 59 -7.96 -8.60 -9.50
C THR A 59 -8.16 -8.76 -8.00
N ASN A 60 -7.19 -9.33 -7.30
CA ASN A 60 -7.19 -9.51 -5.84
C ASN A 60 -5.82 -9.08 -5.28
N PRO A 61 -5.58 -7.76 -5.16
CA PRO A 61 -4.29 -7.23 -4.71
C PRO A 61 -4.07 -7.41 -3.20
N ILE A 62 -2.84 -7.21 -2.75
CA ILE A 62 -2.54 -7.05 -1.32
C ILE A 62 -2.83 -5.60 -0.95
N GLU A 63 -3.65 -5.37 0.09
CA GLU A 63 -4.02 -4.04 0.53
C GLU A 63 -3.90 -3.88 2.04
N PHE A 64 -3.43 -2.71 2.47
CA PHE A 64 -3.46 -2.29 3.86
C PHE A 64 -4.28 -1.01 4.00
N TRP A 65 -5.24 -1.05 4.91
CA TRP A 65 -6.24 -0.01 5.07
C TRP A 65 -6.09 0.61 6.45
N TYR A 66 -5.82 1.90 6.51
CA TYR A 66 -5.66 2.62 7.78
C TYR A 66 -6.62 3.81 7.85
N PRO A 67 -7.29 4.01 9.00
CA PRO A 67 -8.06 5.23 9.25
C PRO A 67 -7.18 6.44 9.04
N GLN A 68 -7.76 7.45 8.41
CA GLN A 68 -7.02 8.62 8.00
C GLN A 68 -7.10 9.74 9.04
N SER A 69 -5.93 10.34 9.30
CA SER A 69 -5.76 11.51 10.14
C SER A 69 -5.44 12.74 9.28
N VAL A 70 -6.18 13.83 9.49
CA VAL A 70 -5.95 15.09 8.75
C VAL A 70 -4.55 15.62 9.05
N GLY A 71 -3.81 15.94 7.99
CA GLY A 71 -2.44 16.46 8.10
C GLY A 71 -1.39 15.44 8.49
N ALA A 72 -1.75 14.15 8.62
CA ALA A 72 -0.78 13.10 8.88
C ALA A 72 -0.04 12.67 7.60
N GLU A 73 1.22 12.32 7.79
CA GLU A 73 2.04 11.61 6.81
C GLU A 73 2.01 10.13 7.12
N TYR A 74 1.63 9.33 6.13
CA TYR A 74 1.71 7.88 6.18
C TYR A 74 2.88 7.39 5.34
N LYS A 75 3.59 6.39 5.85
CA LYS A 75 4.67 5.72 5.13
C LYS A 75 4.52 4.21 5.27
N ASN A 76 4.65 3.50 4.16
CA ASN A 76 4.71 2.04 4.14
C ASN A 76 6.03 1.59 3.53
N GLU A 77 6.80 0.79 4.28
CA GLU A 77 7.94 0.05 3.77
C GLU A 77 7.55 -1.42 3.66
N ILE A 78 7.68 -2.01 2.47
CA ILE A 78 7.24 -3.39 2.21
C ILE A 78 8.30 -4.22 1.50
N ARG A 79 8.29 -5.50 1.82
CA ARG A 79 8.97 -6.55 1.08
C ARG A 79 7.98 -7.68 0.78
N ILE A 80 7.92 -8.08 -0.49
CA ILE A 80 7.11 -9.21 -0.95
C ILE A 80 8.06 -10.28 -1.49
N LYS A 81 7.89 -11.50 -0.97
CA LYS A 81 8.58 -12.70 -1.41
C LYS A 81 7.60 -13.64 -2.12
N ASP A 82 8.11 -14.41 -3.08
CA ASP A 82 7.35 -15.53 -3.63
C ASP A 82 7.24 -16.69 -2.64
N GLU A 83 6.50 -17.73 -3.02
CA GLU A 83 6.30 -18.96 -2.24
C GLU A 83 7.60 -19.72 -1.91
N TYR A 84 8.71 -19.42 -2.59
CA TYR A 84 10.02 -20.02 -2.37
C TYR A 84 10.93 -19.13 -1.50
N GLY A 85 10.42 -17.99 -1.01
CA GLY A 85 11.16 -17.05 -0.18
C GLY A 85 12.03 -16.06 -0.94
N SER A 86 11.98 -16.05 -2.28
CA SER A 86 12.75 -15.10 -3.09
C SER A 86 12.08 -13.73 -3.06
N SER A 87 12.84 -12.67 -2.74
CA SER A 87 12.32 -11.31 -2.76
C SER A 87 12.04 -10.87 -4.19
N ILE A 88 10.79 -10.59 -4.51
CA ILE A 88 10.36 -10.19 -5.86
C ILE A 88 9.93 -8.73 -5.95
N HIS A 89 9.56 -8.13 -4.81
CA HIS A 89 9.22 -6.72 -4.72
C HIS A 89 9.74 -6.10 -3.42
N ASN A 90 10.18 -4.85 -3.50
CA ASN A 90 10.55 -4.02 -2.37
C ASN A 90 10.24 -2.57 -2.75
N SER A 91 9.50 -1.86 -1.90
CA SER A 91 9.16 -0.46 -2.14
C SER A 91 8.92 0.28 -0.83
N VAL A 92 9.16 1.58 -0.90
CA VAL A 92 8.74 2.54 0.12
C VAL A 92 7.75 3.50 -0.52
N MET A 93 6.59 3.66 0.10
CA MET A 93 5.58 4.63 -0.31
C MET A 93 5.33 5.62 0.82
N SER A 94 5.15 6.89 0.46
CA SER A 94 4.74 7.94 1.37
C SER A 94 3.52 8.66 0.83
N MET A 95 2.62 9.06 1.72
CA MET A 95 1.42 9.79 1.40
C MET A 95 1.17 10.86 2.46
N LEU A 96 1.11 12.12 2.02
CA LEU A 96 0.74 13.25 2.87
C LEU A 96 -0.65 13.72 2.46
N ARG A 97 -1.61 13.72 3.39
CA ARG A 97 -2.89 14.39 3.11
C ARG A 97 -2.69 15.89 3.19
N LYS A 98 -2.90 16.58 2.06
CA LYS A 98 -3.03 18.04 2.06
C LYS A 98 -4.36 18.39 2.70
N HIS A 99 -4.37 19.36 3.61
CA HIS A 99 -5.61 19.97 4.06
C HIS A 99 -6.30 20.55 2.81
N ILE A 100 -7.49 20.06 2.50
CA ILE A 100 -8.32 20.71 1.48
C ILE A 100 -9.02 21.83 2.25
N ASP A 101 -8.53 23.06 2.12
CA ASP A 101 -9.28 24.24 2.54
C ASP A 101 -10.53 24.31 1.65
N GLU A 102 -11.70 23.94 2.19
CA GLU A 102 -13.01 24.13 1.53
C GLU A 102 -13.43 25.61 1.47
N ASN A 103 -12.47 26.52 1.27
CA ASN A 103 -12.70 27.97 1.28
C ASN A 103 -12.29 28.67 -0.02
N GLU A 104 -12.28 27.96 -1.15
CA GLU A 104 -12.51 28.61 -2.45
C GLU A 104 -14.00 28.94 -2.60
N ASN A 105 -14.47 29.80 -1.70
CA ASN A 105 -15.74 30.48 -1.83
C ASN A 105 -15.61 31.37 -3.06
N CYS A 106 -16.12 30.90 -4.19
CA CYS A 106 -16.19 31.64 -5.44
C CYS A 106 -17.08 32.87 -5.19
N VAL A 107 -16.45 33.98 -4.79
CA VAL A 107 -17.12 35.28 -4.74
C VAL A 107 -17.27 35.73 -6.19
N ILE A 108 -18.42 35.42 -6.77
CA ILE A 108 -18.91 36.11 -7.97
C ILE A 108 -19.27 37.52 -7.52
N LYS A 109 -18.42 38.50 -7.84
CA LYS A 109 -18.78 39.92 -7.86
C LYS A 109 -19.24 40.31 -9.26
#